data_AF-A0A918ZK20-F1
#
_entry.id   AF-A0A918ZK20-F1
#
_cell.length_a   1.000
_cell.length_b   1.000
_cell.length_c   1.000
_cell.angle_alpha   90.00
_cell.angle_beta   90.00
_cell.angle_gamma   90.00
#
_symmetry.space_group_name_H-M   'P 1'
#
loop_
_entity.id
_entity.type
_entity.pdbx_description
1 polymer ?
#
loop_
_entity_poly.entity_id
_entity_poly.type
_entity_poly.pdbx_seq_one_letter_code
_entity_poly.pdbx_strand_id
1 'polypeptide(L)'
;MVIRNLSISKAVKTDAITVQSSTKVWIDHNSLSSDRDHGKDYYDGLVDISHASDYVTVSWNVFKDHYKGSLVGHSDNNADEDTGHLRVTYHHNWFDNVNSRIPSLRFGTGHFHDNYVVGAETAVHSRMGAQTLVENNVFRSTQVAVTTSRDSDEDGYADLRGNDLGGAATEISQVGTFTDPPYGYTAEPASSVVASVTAGAGAGKL
;
A
#
# COMPACT_ATOMS: atom_id res chain seq x y z
N MET A 1 6.39 15.76 8.07
CA MET A 1 7.16 14.79 8.91
C MET A 1 7.93 13.87 7.98
N VAL A 2 9.16 13.47 8.33
CA VAL A 2 9.93 12.46 7.58
C VAL A 2 10.33 11.34 8.53
N ILE A 3 10.00 10.10 8.19
CA ILE A 3 10.37 8.88 8.91
C ILE A 3 11.21 8.05 7.96
N ARG A 4 12.51 7.97 8.21
CA ARG A 4 13.46 7.45 7.23
C ARG A 4 14.55 6.60 7.86
N ASN A 5 14.94 5.54 7.17
CA ASN A 5 16.11 4.72 7.51
C ASN A 5 16.02 4.03 8.88
N LEU A 6 14.82 3.61 9.27
CA LEU A 6 14.58 2.86 10.50
C LEU A 6 14.33 1.38 10.20
N SER A 7 14.77 0.51 11.12
CA SER A 7 14.36 -0.89 11.16
C SER A 7 13.42 -1.09 12.35
N ILE A 8 12.15 -1.39 12.09
CA ILE A 8 11.10 -1.58 13.11
C ILE A 8 10.54 -2.98 12.93
N SER A 9 10.54 -3.79 13.99
CA SER A 9 10.06 -5.17 13.91
C SER A 9 9.29 -5.62 15.13
N LYS A 10 8.32 -6.52 14.92
CA LYS A 10 7.57 -7.22 15.97
C LYS A 10 6.84 -6.28 16.95
N ALA A 11 6.19 -5.26 16.40
CA ALA A 11 5.31 -4.36 17.15
C ALA A 11 4.04 -5.10 17.62
N VAL A 12 4.04 -5.60 18.86
CA VAL A 12 2.94 -6.40 19.41
C VAL A 12 1.74 -5.52 19.74
N LYS A 13 0.55 -5.89 19.23
CA LYS A 13 -0.73 -5.18 19.46
C LYS A 13 -0.72 -3.68 19.10
N THR A 14 0.14 -3.27 18.18
CA THR A 14 0.24 -1.90 17.67
C THR A 14 0.83 -1.93 16.27
N ASP A 15 0.75 -0.82 15.55
CA ASP A 15 1.40 -0.69 14.25
C ASP A 15 2.90 -0.40 14.40
N ALA A 16 3.69 -0.73 13.37
CA ALA A 16 5.08 -0.28 13.33
C ALA A 16 5.17 1.25 13.15
N ILE A 17 4.30 1.83 12.30
CA ILE A 17 4.13 3.27 12.10
C ILE A 17 2.64 3.57 11.94
N THR A 18 2.10 4.47 12.77
CA THR A 18 0.74 5.00 12.62
C THR A 18 0.80 6.48 12.26
N VAL A 19 0.00 6.90 11.28
CA VAL A 19 -0.18 8.30 10.87
C VAL A 19 -1.65 8.66 11.05
N GLN A 20 -1.95 9.56 11.98
CA GLN A 20 -3.31 10.01 12.29
C GLN A 20 -3.39 11.53 12.27
N SER A 21 -4.47 12.08 11.70
CA SER A 21 -4.74 13.53 11.65
C SER A 21 -3.53 14.37 11.23
N SER A 22 -2.78 13.86 10.26
CA SER A 22 -1.48 14.40 9.88
C SER A 22 -1.36 14.63 8.38
N THR A 23 -0.64 15.68 7.99
CA THR A 23 -0.43 15.98 6.57
C THR A 23 1.04 16.12 6.20
N LYS A 24 1.39 15.84 4.94
CA LYS A 24 2.75 15.96 4.39
C LYS A 24 3.73 15.09 5.17
N VAL A 25 3.46 13.79 5.14
CA VAL A 25 4.28 12.76 5.80
C VAL A 25 5.00 11.95 4.73
N TRP A 26 6.30 11.73 4.92
CA TRP A 26 7.12 10.90 4.05
C TRP A 26 7.73 9.76 4.84
N ILE A 27 7.36 8.53 4.50
CA ILE A 27 7.85 7.28 5.10
C ILE A 27 8.76 6.63 4.06
N ASP A 28 10.07 6.73 4.24
CA ASP A 28 11.04 6.41 3.19
C ASP A 28 12.16 5.47 3.66
N HIS A 29 12.56 4.49 2.85
CA HIS A 29 13.74 3.64 3.16
C HIS A 29 13.73 2.99 4.56
N ASN A 30 12.57 2.55 5.04
CA ASN A 30 12.48 1.80 6.29
C ASN A 30 12.40 0.29 6.02
N SER A 31 12.83 -0.51 7.00
CA SER A 31 12.66 -1.97 7.00
C SER A 31 11.66 -2.36 8.11
N LEU A 32 10.48 -2.83 7.71
CA LEU A 32 9.33 -3.06 8.58
C LEU A 32 8.92 -4.54 8.53
N SER A 33 8.90 -5.22 9.69
CA SER A 33 8.61 -6.65 9.70
C SER A 33 7.98 -7.20 10.97
N SER A 34 7.52 -8.44 10.91
CA SER A 34 7.11 -9.21 12.09
C SER A 34 7.45 -10.70 11.92
N ASP A 35 6.47 -11.58 12.12
CA ASP A 35 6.42 -12.94 11.61
C ASP A 35 4.94 -13.32 11.34
N ARG A 36 4.71 -14.49 10.72
CA ARG A 36 3.36 -15.02 10.45
C ARG A 36 2.99 -16.19 11.35
N ASP A 37 3.76 -16.44 12.41
CA ASP A 37 3.68 -17.64 13.24
C ASP A 37 2.62 -17.50 14.37
N HIS A 38 2.22 -16.27 14.69
CA HIS A 38 1.31 -15.98 15.81
C HIS A 38 -0.15 -15.68 15.39
N GLY A 39 -0.50 -15.94 14.12
CA GLY A 39 -1.81 -15.62 13.55
C GLY A 39 -1.99 -14.13 13.21
N LYS A 40 -3.07 -13.81 12.49
CA LYS A 40 -3.22 -12.51 11.82
C LYS A 40 -3.41 -11.28 12.72
N ASP A 41 -3.87 -11.47 13.96
CA ASP A 41 -4.22 -10.37 14.88
C ASP A 41 -3.30 -10.27 16.11
N TYR A 42 -2.22 -11.05 16.15
CA TYR A 42 -1.21 -10.91 17.20
C TYR A 42 -0.39 -9.61 17.05
N TYR A 43 -0.02 -9.32 15.80
CA TYR A 43 0.48 -8.02 15.35
C TYR A 43 -0.67 -7.24 14.71
N ASP A 44 -0.62 -5.90 14.74
CA ASP A 44 -1.58 -5.09 13.99
C ASP A 44 -1.08 -4.75 12.59
N GLY A 45 -1.00 -3.48 12.16
CA GLY A 45 -0.46 -3.10 10.85
C GLY A 45 1.06 -2.89 10.85
N LEU A 46 1.68 -2.78 9.67
CA LEU A 46 3.03 -2.17 9.58
C LEU A 46 2.91 -0.65 9.41
N VAL A 47 2.15 -0.17 8.43
CA VAL A 47 1.95 1.28 8.20
C VAL A 47 0.47 1.59 8.09
N ASP A 48 -0.12 2.19 9.12
CA ASP A 48 -1.54 2.55 9.11
C ASP A 48 -1.71 4.07 9.03
N ILE A 49 -2.58 4.53 8.12
CA ILE A 49 -2.85 5.93 7.80
C ILE A 49 -4.36 6.17 7.95
N SER A 50 -4.78 7.03 8.87
CA SER A 50 -6.20 7.24 9.15
C SER A 50 -6.51 8.65 9.66
N HIS A 51 -7.78 8.90 9.99
CA HIS A 51 -8.27 10.11 10.63
C HIS A 51 -7.92 11.37 9.83
N ALA A 52 -8.42 11.45 8.59
CA ALA A 52 -8.18 12.56 7.66
C ALA A 52 -6.70 12.86 7.36
N SER A 53 -5.80 11.89 7.61
CA SER A 53 -4.39 12.05 7.20
C SER A 53 -4.29 12.21 5.68
N ASP A 54 -3.35 13.03 5.21
CA ASP A 54 -3.41 13.48 3.82
C ASP A 54 -2.06 13.89 3.24
N TYR A 55 -1.87 13.62 1.95
CA TYR A 55 -0.58 13.80 1.26
C TYR A 55 0.54 13.01 1.95
N VAL A 56 0.38 11.69 1.98
CA VAL A 56 1.37 10.76 2.55
C VAL A 56 2.07 9.99 1.42
N THR A 57 3.40 10.02 1.41
CA THR A 57 4.22 9.21 0.51
C THR A 57 4.89 8.10 1.31
N VAL A 58 4.75 6.86 0.84
CA VAL A 58 5.39 5.66 1.37
C VAL A 58 6.30 5.13 0.26
N SER A 59 7.61 5.30 0.40
CA SER A 59 8.54 4.96 -0.68
C SER A 59 9.77 4.18 -0.25
N TRP A 60 10.26 3.31 -1.13
CA TRP A 60 11.52 2.59 -0.91
C TRP A 60 11.58 1.80 0.40
N ASN A 61 10.46 1.43 1.00
CA ASN A 61 10.44 0.64 2.23
C ASN A 61 10.43 -0.85 1.90
N VAL A 62 10.93 -1.67 2.83
CA VAL A 62 10.72 -3.12 2.83
C VAL A 62 9.64 -3.43 3.86
N PHE A 63 8.56 -4.06 3.43
CA PHE A 63 7.52 -4.65 4.27
C PHE A 63 7.68 -6.17 4.19
N LYS A 64 7.85 -6.84 5.32
CA LYS A 64 8.23 -8.24 5.30
C LYS A 64 7.59 -9.11 6.40
N ASP A 65 7.22 -10.33 6.03
CA ASP A 65 6.78 -11.39 6.94
C ASP A 65 5.68 -10.92 7.90
N HIS A 66 4.54 -10.53 7.34
CA HIS A 66 3.46 -9.88 8.10
C HIS A 66 2.07 -10.15 7.50
N TYR A 67 0.99 -10.01 8.30
CA TYR A 67 -0.37 -10.25 7.81
C TYR A 67 -1.05 -9.01 7.22
N LYS A 68 -0.90 -7.82 7.82
CA LYS A 68 -1.63 -6.59 7.49
C LYS A 68 -0.66 -5.48 7.09
N GLY A 69 -0.30 -5.37 5.81
CA GLY A 69 0.76 -4.47 5.35
C GLY A 69 0.52 -3.00 5.70
N SER A 70 -0.55 -2.41 5.16
CA SER A 70 -0.87 -1.01 5.32
C SER A 70 -2.36 -0.72 5.16
N LEU A 71 -2.98 -0.18 6.20
CA LEU A 71 -4.36 0.34 6.17
C LEU A 71 -4.38 1.82 5.81
N VAL A 72 -5.32 2.22 4.96
CA VAL A 72 -5.63 3.63 4.69
C VAL A 72 -7.13 3.86 4.83
N GLY A 73 -7.54 4.55 5.89
CA GLY A 73 -8.96 4.69 6.28
C GLY A 73 -9.45 3.50 7.11
N HIS A 74 -9.70 3.74 8.39
CA HIS A 74 -9.81 2.65 9.38
C HIS A 74 -11.18 1.96 9.42
N SER A 75 -12.25 2.64 9.01
CA SER A 75 -13.64 2.17 9.14
C SER A 75 -14.51 2.65 7.98
N ASP A 76 -15.47 1.82 7.56
CA ASP A 76 -16.50 2.18 6.57
C ASP A 76 -17.42 3.31 7.10
N ASN A 77 -17.51 3.46 8.42
CA ASN A 77 -18.34 4.47 9.09
C ASN A 77 -17.60 5.79 9.38
N ASN A 78 -16.44 6.04 8.75
CA ASN A 78 -15.64 7.24 9.00
C ASN A 78 -15.68 8.25 7.84
N ALA A 79 -16.68 8.14 6.96
CA ALA A 79 -16.79 8.99 5.77
C ALA A 79 -16.80 10.50 6.09
N ASP A 80 -17.44 10.91 7.19
CA ASP A 80 -17.53 12.31 7.62
C ASP A 80 -16.15 12.96 7.87
N GLU A 81 -15.17 12.16 8.30
CA GLU A 81 -13.80 12.62 8.55
C GLU A 81 -12.89 12.36 7.33
N ASP A 82 -12.99 11.18 6.71
CA ASP A 82 -11.99 10.73 5.71
C ASP A 82 -12.30 11.18 4.27
N THR A 83 -13.55 11.54 3.95
CA THR A 83 -13.93 11.95 2.58
C THR A 83 -13.24 13.26 2.21
N GLY A 84 -12.54 13.27 1.07
CA GLY A 84 -11.74 14.41 0.61
C GLY A 84 -10.30 14.44 1.13
N HIS A 85 -9.91 13.44 1.94
CA HIS A 85 -8.56 13.24 2.48
C HIS A 85 -7.97 11.90 1.99
N LEU A 86 -6.98 11.36 2.71
CA LEU A 86 -6.33 10.08 2.44
C LEU A 86 -5.72 9.99 1.03
N ARG A 87 -5.08 11.08 0.56
CA ARG A 87 -4.28 11.05 -0.67
C ARG A 87 -2.92 10.45 -0.37
N VAL A 88 -2.70 9.24 -0.88
CA VAL A 88 -1.52 8.44 -0.60
C VAL A 88 -0.79 8.03 -1.86
N THR A 89 0.53 7.99 -1.79
CA THR A 89 1.39 7.48 -2.86
C THR A 89 2.29 6.39 -2.30
N TYR A 90 2.31 5.23 -2.95
CA TYR A 90 3.20 4.12 -2.64
C TYR A 90 4.09 3.87 -3.84
N HIS A 91 5.41 4.01 -3.69
CA HIS A 91 6.30 3.66 -4.78
C HIS A 91 7.63 3.04 -4.40
N HIS A 92 8.14 2.16 -5.25
CA HIS A 92 9.41 1.47 -5.06
C HIS A 92 9.51 0.71 -3.73
N ASN A 93 8.38 0.34 -3.12
CA ASN A 93 8.38 -0.49 -1.92
C ASN A 93 8.50 -1.97 -2.31
N TRP A 94 9.14 -2.74 -1.44
CA TRP A 94 9.18 -4.20 -1.51
C TRP A 94 8.24 -4.79 -0.47
N PHE A 95 7.16 -5.43 -0.91
CA PHE A 95 6.28 -6.22 -0.06
C PHE A 95 6.62 -7.70 -0.24
N ASP A 96 7.33 -8.29 0.73
CA ASP A 96 7.83 -9.66 0.69
C ASP A 96 7.11 -10.51 1.74
N ASN A 97 6.29 -11.47 1.30
CA ASN A 97 5.51 -12.34 2.20
C ASN A 97 4.59 -11.54 3.15
N VAL A 98 3.90 -10.53 2.60
CA VAL A 98 2.85 -9.76 3.28
C VAL A 98 1.49 -10.27 2.83
N ASN A 99 0.62 -10.71 3.73
CA ASN A 99 -0.60 -11.44 3.35
C ASN A 99 -1.65 -10.57 2.65
N SER A 100 -1.94 -9.39 3.21
CA SER A 100 -3.05 -8.54 2.80
C SER A 100 -2.77 -7.06 3.09
N ARG A 101 -3.65 -6.18 2.60
CA ARG A 101 -3.59 -4.72 2.77
C ARG A 101 -2.31 -4.12 2.17
N ILE A 102 -2.18 -4.11 0.85
CA ILE A 102 -1.00 -3.60 0.14
C ILE A 102 -1.39 -2.54 -0.93
N PRO A 103 -1.84 -1.34 -0.54
CA PRO A 103 -2.51 -1.01 0.72
C PRO A 103 -3.99 -1.44 0.69
N SER A 104 -4.68 -1.29 1.82
CA SER A 104 -6.15 -1.35 1.86
C SER A 104 -6.73 0.05 2.08
N LEU A 105 -7.24 0.66 1.02
CA LEU A 105 -7.67 2.05 0.94
C LEU A 105 -9.20 2.17 0.97
N ARG A 106 -9.69 3.15 1.73
CA ARG A 106 -11.08 3.62 1.75
C ARG A 106 -11.15 5.12 1.43
N PHE A 107 -12.24 5.56 0.80
CA PHE A 107 -12.64 6.95 0.51
C PHE A 107 -11.69 7.81 -0.36
N GLY A 108 -10.38 7.74 -0.11
CA GLY A 108 -9.37 8.63 -0.67
C GLY A 108 -8.87 8.23 -2.06
N THR A 109 -7.65 8.66 -2.35
CA THR A 109 -7.01 8.43 -3.65
C THR A 109 -5.63 7.82 -3.47
N GLY A 110 -5.38 6.69 -4.13
CA GLY A 110 -4.13 5.96 -4.06
C GLY A 110 -3.40 5.96 -5.40
N HIS A 111 -2.13 6.36 -5.40
CA HIS A 111 -1.23 6.08 -6.52
C HIS A 111 -0.21 5.02 -6.09
N PHE A 112 -0.36 3.81 -6.61
CA PHE A 112 0.48 2.66 -6.29
C PHE A 112 1.32 2.32 -7.51
N HIS A 113 2.59 2.74 -7.54
CA HIS A 113 3.45 2.55 -8.71
C HIS A 113 4.85 2.03 -8.42
N ASP A 114 5.44 1.29 -9.37
CA ASP A 114 6.80 0.75 -9.27
C ASP A 114 7.07 -0.07 -7.99
N ASN A 115 6.05 -0.69 -7.38
CA ASN A 115 6.23 -1.55 -6.22
C ASN A 115 6.47 -3.00 -6.65
N TYR A 116 7.24 -3.73 -5.84
CA TYR A 116 7.43 -5.16 -6.00
C TYR A 116 6.68 -5.92 -4.89
N VAL A 117 5.69 -6.72 -5.27
CA VAL A 117 4.84 -7.48 -4.36
C VAL A 117 5.04 -8.97 -4.59
N VAL A 118 5.39 -9.70 -3.52
CA VAL A 118 5.67 -11.14 -3.58
C VAL A 118 4.93 -11.87 -2.47
N GLY A 119 4.20 -12.93 -2.82
CA GLY A 119 3.64 -13.87 -1.84
C GLY A 119 2.39 -13.36 -1.11
N ALA A 120 1.64 -12.43 -1.70
CA ALA A 120 0.41 -11.89 -1.12
C ALA A 120 -0.83 -12.73 -1.45
N GLU A 121 -1.77 -12.83 -0.51
CA GLU A 121 -3.10 -13.37 -0.81
C GLU A 121 -3.92 -12.31 -1.54
N THR A 122 -3.95 -11.09 -0.99
CA THR A 122 -4.54 -9.91 -1.63
C THR A 122 -3.57 -8.75 -1.53
N ALA A 123 -3.38 -7.98 -2.60
CA ALA A 123 -2.49 -6.81 -2.58
C ALA A 123 -3.30 -5.51 -2.46
N VAL A 124 -3.49 -4.79 -3.57
CA VAL A 124 -4.18 -3.50 -3.56
C VAL A 124 -5.67 -3.72 -3.35
N HIS A 125 -6.23 -3.09 -2.32
CA HIS A 125 -7.66 -3.19 -2.03
C HIS A 125 -8.28 -1.78 -1.97
N SER A 126 -9.07 -1.43 -2.98
CA SER A 126 -9.75 -0.13 -3.10
C SER A 126 -11.22 -0.28 -2.72
N ARG A 127 -11.70 0.46 -1.71
CA ARG A 127 -13.04 0.26 -1.11
C ARG A 127 -13.72 1.59 -0.80
N MET A 128 -15.01 1.56 -0.49
CA MET A 128 -15.77 2.73 -0.03
C MET A 128 -15.58 3.94 -0.95
N GLY A 129 -15.73 3.74 -2.26
CA GLY A 129 -15.57 4.79 -3.27
C GLY A 129 -14.13 5.27 -3.54
N ALA A 130 -13.11 4.66 -2.90
CA ALA A 130 -11.71 5.00 -3.14
C ALA A 130 -11.32 4.89 -4.62
N GLN A 131 -10.40 5.74 -5.06
CA GLN A 131 -9.90 5.78 -6.43
C GLN A 131 -8.41 5.40 -6.45
N THR A 132 -8.04 4.31 -7.11
CA THR A 132 -6.64 3.84 -7.10
C THR A 132 -6.06 3.67 -8.51
N LEU A 133 -4.95 4.37 -8.80
CA LEU A 133 -4.13 4.10 -9.97
C LEU A 133 -3.04 3.09 -9.59
N VAL A 134 -3.02 1.93 -10.25
CA VAL A 134 -2.04 0.86 -10.09
C VAL A 134 -1.17 0.83 -11.34
N GLU A 135 0.06 1.37 -11.25
CA GLU A 135 0.93 1.62 -12.39
C GLU A 135 2.30 0.91 -12.31
N ASN A 136 2.68 0.17 -13.35
CA ASN A 136 4.02 -0.40 -13.52
C ASN A 136 4.54 -1.27 -12.35
N ASN A 137 3.66 -1.81 -11.50
CA ASN A 137 4.07 -2.69 -10.40
C ASN A 137 4.38 -4.11 -10.90
N VAL A 138 5.15 -4.85 -10.11
CA VAL A 138 5.44 -6.26 -10.37
C VAL A 138 4.87 -7.13 -9.26
N PHE A 139 4.06 -8.12 -9.62
CA PHE A 139 3.46 -9.08 -8.71
C PHE A 139 4.02 -10.48 -8.98
N ARG A 140 4.39 -11.23 -7.92
CA ARG A 140 4.87 -12.61 -8.02
C ARG A 140 4.29 -13.46 -6.91
N SER A 141 3.82 -14.66 -7.24
CA SER A 141 3.18 -15.55 -6.25
C SER A 141 2.08 -14.84 -5.45
N THR A 142 1.43 -13.85 -6.07
CA THR A 142 0.32 -13.08 -5.50
C THR A 142 -0.97 -13.66 -6.03
N GLN A 143 -1.95 -13.96 -5.18
CA GLN A 143 -3.21 -14.55 -5.65
C GLN A 143 -4.10 -13.49 -6.31
N VAL A 144 -4.33 -12.35 -5.64
CA VAL A 144 -5.12 -11.23 -6.16
C VAL A 144 -4.29 -9.94 -6.06
N ALA A 145 -3.91 -9.37 -7.21
CA ALA A 145 -3.12 -8.15 -7.27
C ALA A 145 -3.96 -6.91 -6.93
N VAL A 146 -5.20 -6.87 -7.39
CA VAL A 146 -6.12 -5.75 -7.17
C VAL A 146 -7.52 -6.29 -6.94
N THR A 147 -8.20 -5.79 -5.91
CA THR A 147 -9.63 -6.06 -5.65
C THR A 147 -10.34 -4.75 -5.30
N THR A 148 -11.58 -4.59 -5.77
CA THR A 148 -12.44 -3.45 -5.43
C THR A 148 -13.73 -3.82 -4.72
N SER A 149 -14.05 -5.12 -4.62
CA SER A 149 -15.39 -5.60 -4.23
C SER A 149 -15.35 -6.63 -3.10
N ARG A 150 -14.54 -6.38 -2.07
CA ARG A 150 -14.43 -7.23 -0.88
C ARG A 150 -14.43 -6.39 0.41
N ASP A 151 -14.86 -7.01 1.51
CA ASP A 151 -14.62 -6.55 2.88
C ASP A 151 -15.04 -5.11 3.24
N SER A 152 -16.00 -4.54 2.48
CA SER A 152 -16.62 -3.23 2.75
C SER A 152 -18.03 -3.17 2.15
N ASP A 153 -18.84 -2.22 2.64
CA ASP A 153 -20.24 -2.02 2.22
C ASP A 153 -20.37 -1.47 0.78
N GLU A 154 -19.37 -0.71 0.32
CA GLU A 154 -19.31 -0.15 -1.02
C GLU A 154 -17.98 -0.51 -1.70
N ASP A 155 -18.07 -0.79 -3.01
CA ASP A 155 -16.90 -1.04 -3.84
C ASP A 155 -16.05 0.24 -3.99
N GLY A 156 -14.77 0.05 -4.28
CA GLY A 156 -13.90 1.12 -4.77
C GLY A 156 -13.75 1.07 -6.29
N TYR A 157 -12.78 1.84 -6.77
CA TYR A 157 -12.41 1.95 -8.17
C TYR A 157 -10.91 1.72 -8.34
N ALA A 158 -10.53 1.10 -9.44
CA ALA A 158 -9.12 0.93 -9.79
C ALA A 158 -8.86 1.05 -11.29
N ASP A 159 -7.78 1.75 -11.63
CA ASP A 159 -7.23 1.91 -12.97
C ASP A 159 -5.87 1.23 -13.04
N LEU A 160 -5.65 0.35 -14.02
CA LEU A 160 -4.40 -0.40 -14.18
C LEU A 160 -3.68 0.02 -15.46
N ARG A 161 -2.36 0.25 -15.36
CA ARG A 161 -1.50 0.37 -16.55
C ARG A 161 -0.09 -0.13 -16.32
N GLY A 162 0.45 -0.82 -17.33
CA GLY A 162 1.85 -1.27 -17.38
C GLY A 162 2.32 -2.26 -16.30
N ASN A 163 1.42 -2.78 -15.45
CA ASN A 163 1.78 -3.76 -14.43
C ASN A 163 2.16 -5.12 -15.03
N ASP A 164 3.14 -5.78 -14.41
CA ASP A 164 3.41 -7.20 -14.59
C ASP A 164 2.70 -7.99 -13.47
N LEU A 165 1.53 -8.54 -13.79
CA LEU A 165 0.69 -9.24 -12.82
C LEU A 165 1.25 -10.61 -12.41
N GLY A 166 2.22 -11.19 -13.13
CA GLY A 166 2.81 -12.49 -12.79
C GLY A 166 1.81 -13.64 -12.59
N GLY A 167 0.63 -13.57 -13.22
CA GLY A 167 -0.45 -14.55 -13.08
C GLY A 167 -1.46 -14.27 -11.96
N ALA A 168 -1.30 -13.19 -11.19
CA ALA A 168 -2.27 -12.77 -10.19
C ALA A 168 -3.61 -12.36 -10.82
N ALA A 169 -4.70 -12.64 -10.12
CA ALA A 169 -6.04 -12.20 -10.51
C ALA A 169 -6.24 -10.70 -10.24
N THR A 170 -7.21 -10.12 -10.94
CA THR A 170 -7.73 -8.77 -10.68
C THR A 170 -9.24 -8.84 -10.57
N GLU A 171 -9.79 -8.34 -9.48
CA GLU A 171 -11.21 -8.35 -9.14
C GLU A 171 -11.71 -6.91 -9.08
N ILE A 172 -11.80 -6.29 -10.26
CA ILE A 172 -12.15 -4.88 -10.40
C ILE A 172 -13.58 -4.83 -10.94
N SER A 173 -14.52 -4.45 -10.08
CA SER A 173 -15.93 -4.29 -10.43
C SER A 173 -16.18 -2.99 -11.21
N GLN A 174 -15.40 -1.93 -10.95
CA GLN A 174 -15.56 -0.62 -11.56
C GLN A 174 -14.21 0.06 -11.81
N VAL A 175 -14.08 0.73 -12.96
CA VAL A 175 -12.91 1.53 -13.34
C VAL A 175 -13.12 2.98 -12.89
N GLY A 176 -12.06 3.61 -12.39
CA GLY A 176 -12.11 4.93 -11.79
C GLY A 176 -11.92 6.08 -12.77
N THR A 177 -11.79 7.27 -12.23
CA THR A 177 -11.41 8.49 -12.97
C THR A 177 -10.02 8.98 -12.60
N PHE A 178 -9.40 8.42 -11.56
CA PHE A 178 -8.05 8.78 -11.15
C PHE A 178 -7.01 8.08 -12.03
N THR A 179 -6.73 8.67 -13.18
CA THR A 179 -5.79 8.15 -14.18
C THR A 179 -4.52 9.00 -14.32
N ASP A 180 -4.52 10.19 -13.71
CA ASP A 180 -3.41 11.15 -13.73
C ASP A 180 -3.23 11.76 -12.33
N PRO A 181 -2.16 11.41 -11.61
CA PRO A 181 -1.82 12.04 -10.34
C PRO A 181 -1.49 13.53 -10.53
N PRO A 182 -1.98 14.45 -9.68
CA PRO A 182 -1.79 15.90 -9.84
C PRO A 182 -0.40 16.37 -9.37
N TYR A 183 0.66 15.63 -9.70
CA TYR A 183 2.05 15.93 -9.36
C TYR A 183 3.01 15.34 -10.39
N GLY A 184 4.21 15.91 -10.51
CA GLY A 184 5.25 15.36 -11.38
C GLY A 184 5.89 14.10 -10.77
N TYR A 185 6.03 13.06 -11.58
CA TYR A 185 6.77 11.84 -11.24
C TYR A 185 7.32 11.19 -12.52
N THR A 186 8.15 10.17 -12.37
CA THR A 186 8.62 9.34 -13.47
C THR A 186 8.52 7.90 -13.04
N ALA A 187 7.56 7.17 -13.61
CA ALA A 187 7.47 5.74 -13.40
C ALA A 187 8.51 5.02 -14.26
N GLU A 188 9.21 4.06 -13.67
CA GLU A 188 10.07 3.15 -14.42
C GLU A 188 9.23 2.04 -15.07
N PRO A 189 9.68 1.39 -16.16
CA PRO A 189 8.94 0.26 -16.70
C PRO A 189 8.94 -0.91 -15.71
N ALA A 190 7.85 -1.67 -15.63
CA ALA A 190 7.74 -2.84 -14.74
C ALA A 190 8.91 -3.84 -14.88
N SER A 191 9.56 -3.91 -16.04
CA SER A 191 10.74 -4.75 -16.27
C SER A 191 11.98 -4.35 -15.44
N SER A 192 12.11 -3.11 -14.99
CA SER A 192 13.23 -2.67 -14.13
C SER A 192 12.91 -2.69 -12.63
N VAL A 193 11.63 -2.64 -12.27
CA VAL A 193 11.15 -2.52 -10.87
C VAL A 193 11.76 -3.55 -9.94
N VAL A 194 11.81 -4.84 -10.32
CA VAL A 194 12.40 -5.87 -9.44
C VAL A 194 13.86 -5.56 -9.12
N ALA A 195 14.64 -5.15 -10.13
CA ALA A 195 16.06 -4.85 -9.95
C ALA A 195 16.25 -3.58 -9.11
N SER A 196 15.53 -2.50 -9.44
CA SER A 196 15.58 -1.24 -8.71
C SER A 196 15.18 -1.41 -7.24
N VAL A 197 14.01 -2.02 -6.98
CA VAL A 197 13.45 -2.19 -5.63
C VAL A 197 14.32 -3.11 -4.77
N THR A 198 14.76 -4.26 -5.27
CA THR A 198 15.59 -5.18 -4.46
C THR A 198 17.00 -4.64 -4.19
N ALA A 199 17.50 -3.71 -5.01
CA ALA A 199 18.77 -3.03 -4.78
C ALA A 199 18.66 -1.86 -3.78
N GLY A 200 17.57 -1.09 -3.88
CA GLY A 200 17.43 0.21 -3.21
C GLY A 200 16.46 0.27 -2.03
N ALA A 201 15.51 -0.64 -1.88
CA ALA A 201 14.53 -0.54 -0.79
C ALA A 201 15.12 -0.97 0.57
N GLY A 202 14.66 -0.31 1.62
CA GLY A 202 14.91 -0.64 3.02
C GLY A 202 15.96 0.24 3.71
N ALA A 203 16.10 0.02 5.02
CA ALA A 203 17.10 0.72 5.82
C ALA A 203 18.53 0.35 5.37
N GLY A 204 19.43 1.34 5.41
CA GLY A 204 20.84 1.22 5.01
C GLY A 204 21.09 1.37 3.51
N LYS A 205 20.09 1.82 2.73
CA LYS A 205 20.16 1.96 1.26
C LYS A 205 20.09 3.41 0.75
N LEU A 206 20.24 4.38 1.68
CA LEU A 206 20.27 5.82 1.39
C LEU A 206 21.46 6.25 0.55
#